data_AF-A0A369IHG7-F1
#
_entry.id   AF-A0A369IHG7-F1
#
_cell.length_a   1.000
_cell.length_b   1.000
_cell.length_c   1.000
_cell.angle_alpha   90.00
_cell.angle_beta   90.00
_cell.angle_gamma   90.00
#
_symmetry.space_group_name_H-M   'P 1'
#
loop_
_entity.id
_entity.type
_entity.pdbx_description
1 polymer ?
#
loop_
_entity_poly.entity_id
_entity_poly.type
_entity_poly.pdbx_seq_one_letter_code
_entity_poly.pdbx_strand_id
1 'polypeptide(L)' 'MQELENAEWSEQVARLMELIRLDIEAVKRHTEANSPAMIVEQYQELRDEHLEELRTLLAGSGMNIELVRLQNVA' A
#
# COMPACT_ATOMS: atom_id res chain seq x y z
N MET A 1 28.47 0.84 -0.76
CA MET A 1 27.56 1.47 -1.75
C MET A 1 26.32 0.61 -1.93
N GLN A 2 26.45 -0.66 -2.33
CA GLN A 2 25.34 -1.64 -2.37
C GLN A 2 24.56 -1.82 -1.05
N GLU A 3 25.22 -1.79 0.11
CA GLU A 3 24.54 -1.95 1.41
C GLU A 3 23.62 -0.77 1.75
N LEU A 4 23.95 0.44 1.29
CA LEU A 4 23.12 1.64 1.50
C LEU A 4 21.91 1.62 0.57
N GLU A 5 22.10 1.22 -0.70
CA GLU A 5 21.00 1.04 -1.67
C GLU A 5 20.00 -0.02 -1.19
N ASN A 6 20.48 -1.13 -0.62
CA ASN A 6 19.61 -2.18 -0.05
C ASN A 6 18.86 -1.71 1.20
N ALA A 7 19.49 -0.90 2.06
CA ALA A 7 18.86 -0.37 3.26
C ALA A 7 17.77 0.65 2.91
N GLU A 8 18.05 1.57 1.98
CA GLU A 8 17.10 2.56 1.49
C GLU A 8 15.91 1.88 0.80
N TRP A 9 16.17 0.88 -0.05
CA TRP A 9 15.12 0.09 -0.69
C TRP A 9 14.23 -0.61 0.35
N SER A 10 14.83 -1.23 1.37
CA SER A 10 14.09 -1.93 2.42
C SER A 10 13.23 -0.97 3.25
N GLU A 11 13.74 0.24 3.52
CA GLU A 11 13.00 1.28 4.23
C GLU A 11 11.79 1.78 3.39
N GLN A 12 11.98 1.97 2.09
CA GLN A 12 10.91 2.37 1.17
C GLN A 12 9.81 1.30 1.11
N VAL A 13 10.17 0.02 0.99
CA VAL A 13 9.20 -1.09 1.02
C VAL A 13 8.45 -1.13 2.34
N ALA A 14 9.15 -1.02 3.47
CA ALA A 14 8.52 -1.03 4.80
C ALA A 14 7.53 0.14 4.99
N ARG A 15 7.91 1.33 4.51
CA ARG A 15 7.07 2.53 4.55
C ARG A 15 5.79 2.35 3.71
N LEU A 16 5.92 1.85 2.49
CA LEU A 16 4.77 1.62 1.61
C LEU A 16 3.82 0.57 2.18
N MET A 17 4.35 -0.53 2.74
CA MET A 17 3.51 -1.53 3.40
C MET A 17 2.74 -0.96 4.59
N GLU A 18 3.36 -0.10 5.39
CA GLU A 18 2.70 0.56 6.51
C GLU A 18 1.61 1.54 6.06
N LEU A 19 1.87 2.33 5.01
CA LEU A 19 0.87 3.23 4.43
C LEU A 19 -0.34 2.48 3.90
N ILE A 20 -0.12 1.42 3.12
CA ILE A 20 -1.19 0.54 2.61
C ILE A 20 -2.03 -0.03 3.76
N ARG A 21 -1.39 -0.46 4.85
CA ARG A 21 -2.09 -0.96 6.04
C ARG A 21 -2.98 0.12 6.66
N LEU A 22 -2.45 1.33 6.83
CA LEU A 22 -3.17 2.46 7.40
C LEU A 22 -4.37 2.86 6.52
N ASP A 23 -4.20 2.88 5.21
CA ASP A 23 -5.27 3.19 4.26
C ASP A 23 -6.39 2.15 4.31
N ILE A 24 -6.04 0.85 4.35
CA ILE A 24 -7.02 -0.24 4.52
C ILE A 24 -7.79 -0.10 5.83
N GLU A 25 -7.11 0.22 6.93
CA GLU A 25 -7.75 0.45 8.24
C GLU A 25 -8.66 1.68 8.22
N ALA A 26 -8.26 2.75 7.52
CA ALA A 26 -9.07 3.94 7.34
C ALA A 26 -10.34 3.65 6.52
N VAL A 27 -10.22 2.93 5.39
CA VAL A 27 -11.36 2.48 4.58
C VAL A 27 -12.34 1.69 5.45
N LYS A 28 -11.84 0.71 6.22
CA LYS A 28 -12.67 -0.11 7.11
C LYS A 28 -13.39 0.77 8.15
N ARG A 29 -12.65 1.60 8.87
CA ARG A 29 -13.20 2.48 9.91
C ARG A 29 -14.26 3.44 9.36
N HIS A 30 -14.01 4.07 8.21
CA HIS A 30 -14.94 5.03 7.63
C HIS A 30 -16.18 4.37 7.03
N THR A 31 -16.03 3.17 6.48
CA THR A 31 -17.16 2.35 6.02
C THR A 31 -18.05 1.94 7.19
N GLU A 32 -17.47 1.41 8.27
CA GLU A 32 -18.21 1.01 9.48
C GLU A 32 -18.88 2.20 10.19
N ALA A 33 -18.27 3.38 10.14
CA ALA A 33 -18.81 4.62 10.69
C ALA A 33 -19.89 5.29 9.80
N ASN A 34 -20.23 4.71 8.63
CA ASN A 34 -21.10 5.34 7.63
C ASN A 34 -20.67 6.77 7.27
N SER A 35 -19.36 6.99 7.15
CA SER A 35 -18.82 8.28 6.69
C SER A 35 -19.28 8.57 5.25
N PRO A 36 -19.24 9.83 4.80
CA PRO A 36 -19.50 10.19 3.41
C PRO A 36 -18.67 9.34 2.43
N ALA A 37 -19.28 8.90 1.34
CA ALA A 37 -18.65 8.03 0.33
C ALA A 37 -17.31 8.60 -0.18
N MET A 38 -17.26 9.91 -0.41
CA MET A 38 -16.04 10.63 -0.83
C MET A 38 -14.84 10.39 0.11
N ILE A 39 -15.07 10.23 1.42
CA ILE A 39 -13.97 9.94 2.37
C ILE A 39 -13.45 8.51 2.17
N VAL A 40 -14.36 7.56 1.98
CA VAL A 40 -13.98 6.15 1.73
C VAL A 40 -13.24 6.03 0.40
N GLU A 41 -13.74 6.69 -0.65
CA GLU A 41 -13.12 6.75 -1.97
C GLU A 41 -11.70 7.33 -1.90
N GLN A 42 -11.49 8.42 -1.16
CA GLN A 42 -10.16 9.01 -0.99
C GLN A 42 -9.14 8.04 -0.39
N TYR A 43 -9.50 7.26 0.63
CA TYR A 43 -8.59 6.27 1.21
C TYR A 43 -8.41 5.05 0.30
N GLN A 44 -9.40 4.70 -0.53
CA GLN A 44 -9.24 3.66 -1.54
C GLN A 44 -8.26 4.09 -2.64
N GLU A 45 -8.34 5.35 -3.09
CA GLU A 45 -7.39 5.93 -4.05
C GLU A 45 -5.96 5.93 -3.50
N LEU A 46 -5.76 6.42 -2.27
CA LEU A 46 -4.44 6.41 -1.60
C LEU A 46 -3.86 5.00 -1.49
N ARG A 47 -4.67 4.02 -1.07
CA ARG A 47 -4.25 2.61 -1.01
C ARG A 47 -3.77 2.12 -2.37
N ASP A 48 -4.50 2.43 -3.43
CA ASP A 48 -4.22 1.96 -4.78
C ASP A 48 -2.96 2.64 -5.35
N GLU A 49 -2.73 3.92 -5.05
CA GLU A 49 -1.50 4.63 -5.37
C GLU A 49 -0.28 3.99 -4.69
N HIS A 50 -0.34 3.77 -3.37
CA HIS A 50 0.77 3.14 -2.63
C HIS A 50 1.02 1.68 -3.07
N LEU A 51 -0.03 0.95 -3.46
CA LEU A 51 0.10 -0.40 -4.03
C LEU A 51 0.84 -0.39 -5.37
N GLU A 52 0.55 0.58 -6.24
CA GLU A 52 1.21 0.72 -7.53
C GLU A 52 2.68 1.15 -7.37
N GLU A 53 2.96 2.05 -6.43
CA GLU A 53 4.33 2.43 -6.08
C GLU A 53 5.13 1.23 -5.55
N LEU A 54 4.54 0.44 -4.65
CA LEU A 54 5.17 -0.78 -4.14
C LEU A 54 5.42 -1.79 -5.26
N ARG A 55 4.47 -1.99 -6.16
CA ARG A 55 4.65 -2.86 -7.33
C ARG A 55 5.79 -2.40 -8.23
N THR A 56 5.89 -1.10 -8.49
CA THR A 56 6.96 -0.52 -9.29
C THR A 56 8.33 -0.73 -8.62
N LEU A 57 8.41 -0.51 -7.30
CA LEU A 57 9.63 -0.70 -6.51
C LEU A 57 10.10 -2.17 -6.47
N LEU A 58 9.15 -3.11 -6.42
CA LEU A 58 9.43 -4.54 -6.44
C LEU A 58 9.81 -5.04 -7.84
N ALA A 59 9.13 -4.56 -8.89
CA ALA A 59 9.48 -4.87 -10.28
C ALA A 59 10.91 -4.42 -10.63
N GLY A 60 11.34 -3.25 -10.13
CA GLY A 60 12.70 -2.74 -10.29
C GLY A 60 13.80 -3.61 -9.66
N SER A 61 13.45 -4.45 -8.66
CA SER A 61 14.38 -5.37 -8.00
C SER A 61 14.30 -6.81 -8.53
N GLY A 62 13.52 -7.06 -9.59
CA GLY A 62 13.31 -8.40 -10.15
C GLY A 62 12.38 -9.29 -9.32
N MET A 63 11.76 -8.75 -8.27
CA MET A 63 10.76 -9.42 -7.46
C MET A 63 9.36 -9.11 -8.00
N ASN A 64 8.84 -9.97 -8.87
CA ASN A 64 7.41 -9.94 -9.21
C ASN A 64 6.61 -10.53 -8.05
N ILE A 65 6.19 -9.68 -7.11
CA ILE A 65 5.18 -10.07 -6.13
C ILE A 65 3.82 -10.01 -6.83
N GLU A 66 3.25 -11.17 -7.09
CA GLU A 66 1.82 -11.30 -7.37
C GLU A 66 1.03 -10.86 -6.13
N LEU A 67 0.78 -9.54 -6.01
CA LEU A 67 -0.10 -8.89 -5.03
C LEU A 67 -1.57 -9.21 -5.35
N VAL A 68 -1.87 -10.50 -5.55
CA VAL A 68 -3.10 -10.97 -6.18
C VAL A 68 -4.31 -10.95 -5.23
N ARG A 69 -4.15 -10.82 -3.90
CA ARG A 69 -5.33 -10.84 -2.98
C ARG A 69 -5.17 -10.06 -1.68
N LEU A 70 -4.95 -8.75 -1.73
CA LEU A 70 -5.36 -7.87 -0.61
C LEU A 70 -6.75 -7.26 -0.83
N GLN A 71 -7.37 -7.50 -1.98
CA GLN A 71 -8.70 -6.97 -2.31
C GLN A 71 -9.88 -7.65 -1.59
N ASN A 72 -9.68 -8.76 -0.85
CA ASN A 72 -10.79 -9.47 -0.20
C ASN A 72 -10.33 -10.23 1.05
N VAL A 73 -9.96 -9.52 2.11
CA VAL A 73 -10.19 -10.05 3.46
C VAL A 73 -11.27 -9.16 4.07
N ALA A 74 -12.51 -9.55 3.76
CA ALA A 74 -13.73 -9.06 4.38
C ALA A 74 -13.82 -9.50 5.84
#